data_AF-A0AAV4HQX7-F1
#
_entry.id   AF-A0AAV4HQX7-F1
#
_cell.length_a   1.000
_cell.length_b   1.000
_cell.length_c   1.000
_cell.angle_alpha   90.00
_cell.angle_beta   90.00
_cell.angle_gamma   90.00
#
_symmetry.space_group_name_H-M   'P 1'
#
loop_
_entity.id
_entity.type
_entity.pdbx_description
1 polymer ?
#
loop_
_entity_poly.entity_id
_entity_poly.type
_entity_poly.pdbx_seq_one_letter_code
_entity_poly.pdbx_strand_id
1 'polypeptide(L)'
;DPSNARATDSKSVLGENSVQEKRPPPNNPEEVVFSKAFELCEGQIKVPSAKEIAESKIAHIARSTVVAGEPLNVEDLSKDPRFGKVKTKEENGFTSKSVLCMPIHNSDRTIIGVTQLINKVNGQPFDDNDQHIIEAFSIFTGLGIHNCQMYENACQLMAKQSVALEVLSYHATASKEEAERLMGGKGCLADEKDQESCFKKTVEKIPTADDYRLYTYDFDDLTMNDDDTIKATIRMFMDADLINQFKVPYETMCRWVCTVKKNYRPVTYHNWRHAFNVCQTMFTMLYTGELRPKFDAVEVFALMAACLCHDLDHRGTNNAFQVKVASPLAMLYSTSVLEHHHFDHCIMILNSEGNNIFQSFSPEEYRRAIKILEHAILSTDLALYFKKRGDFKALVQEGERDFREEYKKDLLKAMMMTACDVAAITKPWRIQKEIAQLVTAEFFEQGDIEKTQLGEKPIPMMDREKKDELPKMQVDFIDFICKPVYELFSQISTSLRPLNEGCLDNRRHWEELATVHQATMAATSNDSNAEGA
;
A
#
# COMPACT_ATOMS: atom_id res chain seq x y z
N ASP A 1 33.98 -10.17 -38.10
CA ASP A 1 33.89 -11.62 -37.86
C ASP A 1 34.19 -11.90 -36.38
N PRO A 2 33.17 -12.05 -35.54
CA PRO A 2 33.33 -12.64 -34.22
C PRO A 2 32.43 -13.88 -34.13
N SER A 3 32.93 -14.98 -34.68
CA SER A 3 32.38 -16.32 -34.57
C SER A 3 33.12 -17.09 -33.47
N ASN A 4 32.78 -16.84 -32.19
CA ASN A 4 32.86 -17.83 -31.10
C ASN A 4 32.52 -17.21 -29.74
N ALA A 5 31.27 -17.38 -29.31
CA ALA A 5 30.95 -17.47 -27.89
C ALA A 5 29.80 -18.49 -27.77
N ARG A 6 30.14 -19.66 -27.22
CA ARG A 6 29.21 -20.75 -26.93
C ARG A 6 28.08 -20.24 -26.04
N ALA A 7 26.86 -20.31 -26.55
CA ALA A 7 25.66 -20.28 -25.73
C ALA A 7 25.73 -21.46 -24.75
N THR A 8 25.85 -21.14 -23.46
CA THR A 8 25.53 -22.07 -22.38
C THR A 8 24.12 -21.69 -21.93
N ASP A 9 23.18 -22.59 -22.17
CA ASP A 9 21.79 -22.45 -21.74
C ASP A 9 21.73 -22.37 -20.20
N SER A 10 21.71 -21.15 -19.67
CA SER A 10 21.25 -20.88 -18.32
C SER A 10 19.72 -20.95 -18.31
N LYS A 11 19.18 -22.16 -18.14
CA LYS A 11 17.76 -22.33 -17.79
C LYS A 11 17.47 -21.52 -16.53
N SER A 12 16.65 -20.50 -16.72
CA SER A 12 16.08 -19.62 -15.72
C SER A 12 15.47 -20.42 -14.57
N VAL A 13 15.96 -20.18 -13.35
CA VAL A 13 15.29 -20.54 -12.09
C VAL A 13 14.15 -19.54 -11.88
N LEU A 14 13.11 -19.63 -12.70
CA LEU A 14 11.79 -19.13 -12.38
C LEU A 14 11.07 -20.30 -11.73
N GLY A 15 10.95 -20.25 -10.41
CA GLY A 15 10.21 -21.24 -9.65
C GLY A 15 8.78 -21.31 -10.18
N GLU A 16 8.46 -22.41 -10.84
CA GLU A 16 7.11 -22.78 -11.22
C GLU A 16 6.24 -22.69 -9.97
N ASN A 17 5.28 -21.76 -9.97
CA ASN A 17 4.03 -21.96 -9.26
C ASN A 17 3.33 -23.15 -9.91
N SER A 18 3.85 -24.35 -9.67
CA SER A 18 3.07 -25.55 -9.86
C SER A 18 1.99 -25.48 -8.78
N VAL A 19 0.77 -25.17 -9.21
CA VAL A 19 -0.37 -25.94 -8.73
C VAL A 19 0.14 -27.36 -8.68
N GLN A 20 0.33 -27.94 -7.49
CA GLN A 20 0.72 -29.33 -7.39
C GLN A 20 -0.38 -30.09 -8.13
N GLU A 21 -0.13 -30.44 -9.40
CA GLU A 21 -0.94 -31.41 -10.11
C GLU A 21 -1.02 -32.57 -9.15
N LYS A 22 -2.26 -32.92 -8.73
CA LYS A 22 -2.50 -34.07 -7.88
C LYS A 22 -1.89 -35.25 -8.61
N ARG A 23 -0.66 -35.61 -8.26
CA ARG A 23 0.00 -36.79 -8.81
C ARG A 23 -0.95 -37.94 -8.51
N PRO A 24 -1.27 -38.77 -9.51
CA PRO A 24 -2.07 -39.95 -9.26
C PRO A 24 -1.40 -40.76 -8.13
N PRO A 25 -2.20 -41.39 -7.25
CA PRO A 25 -1.65 -42.20 -6.19
C PRO A 25 -0.68 -43.24 -6.78
N PRO A 26 0.47 -43.49 -6.13
CA PRO A 26 1.48 -44.41 -6.63
C PRO A 26 0.89 -45.81 -6.74
N ASN A 27 1.16 -46.49 -7.85
CA ASN A 27 0.62 -47.84 -8.09
C ASN A 27 1.60 -48.93 -7.63
N ASN A 28 2.86 -48.56 -7.37
CA ASN A 28 3.91 -49.48 -6.95
C ASN A 28 4.67 -48.92 -5.73
N PRO A 29 4.93 -49.72 -4.68
CA PRO A 29 5.75 -49.31 -3.55
C PRO A 29 7.11 -48.72 -3.94
N GLU A 30 7.72 -49.13 -5.05
CA GLU A 30 9.01 -48.59 -5.51
C GLU A 30 8.94 -47.13 -6.01
N GLU A 31 7.75 -46.62 -6.35
CA GLU A 31 7.52 -45.22 -6.75
C GLU A 31 7.48 -44.28 -5.53
N VAL A 32 7.31 -44.83 -4.33
CA VAL A 32 7.18 -44.06 -3.10
C VAL A 32 8.56 -43.72 -2.54
N VAL A 33 8.87 -42.43 -2.49
CA VAL A 33 10.13 -41.92 -1.91
C VAL A 33 9.81 -41.10 -0.66
N PHE A 34 10.37 -41.51 0.47
CA PHE A 34 10.29 -40.74 1.71
C PHE A 34 11.40 -39.69 1.74
N SER A 35 11.03 -38.41 1.86
CA SER A 35 11.97 -37.29 1.94
C SER A 35 12.63 -37.17 3.31
N LYS A 36 11.96 -37.63 4.37
CA LYS A 36 12.43 -37.63 5.76
C LYS A 36 11.92 -38.88 6.46
N ALA A 37 12.73 -39.42 7.36
CA ALA A 37 12.34 -40.48 8.29
C ALA A 37 13.06 -40.27 9.62
N PHE A 38 12.44 -40.71 10.71
CA PHE A 38 13.06 -40.72 12.03
C PHE A 38 12.50 -41.90 12.82
N GLU A 39 13.35 -42.47 13.65
CA GLU A 39 13.05 -43.62 14.51
C GLU A 39 13.15 -43.15 15.97
N LEU A 40 12.14 -43.51 16.76
CA LEU A 40 12.08 -43.22 18.19
C LEU A 40 12.28 -44.53 18.96
N CYS A 41 13.47 -44.73 19.51
CA CYS A 41 13.84 -45.92 20.28
C CYS A 41 14.33 -45.50 21.67
N GLU A 42 13.66 -45.97 22.73
CA GLU A 42 14.05 -45.72 24.13
C GLU A 42 14.35 -44.23 24.47
N GLY A 43 13.60 -43.30 23.86
CA GLY A 43 13.78 -41.86 24.05
C GLY A 43 14.92 -41.23 23.24
N GLN A 44 15.61 -41.99 22.40
CA GLN A 44 16.56 -41.49 21.42
C GLN A 44 15.91 -41.34 20.04
N ILE A 45 16.30 -40.29 19.32
CA ILE A 45 15.88 -40.03 17.94
C ILE A 45 17.03 -40.44 17.02
N LYS A 46 16.81 -41.42 16.15
CA LYS A 46 17.72 -41.76 15.04
C LYS A 46 17.13 -41.28 13.73
N VAL A 47 17.93 -40.63 12.89
CA VAL A 47 17.54 -40.24 11.53
C VAL A 47 18.27 -41.17 10.56
N PRO A 48 17.60 -42.16 9.95
CA PRO A 48 18.23 -43.05 9.00
C PRO A 48 18.60 -42.31 7.71
N SER A 49 19.73 -42.68 7.13
CA SER A 49 20.20 -42.20 5.83
C SER A 49 19.29 -42.69 4.69
N ALA A 50 19.32 -42.00 3.55
CA ALA A 50 18.55 -42.40 2.37
C ALA A 50 18.86 -43.84 1.91
N LYS A 51 20.10 -44.31 2.09
CA LYS A 51 20.51 -45.68 1.77
C LYS A 51 19.88 -46.69 2.73
N GLU A 52 19.89 -46.40 4.04
CA GLU A 52 19.22 -47.25 5.05
C GLU A 52 17.71 -47.36 4.77
N ILE A 53 17.04 -46.26 4.38
CA ILE A 53 15.62 -46.26 4.01
C ILE A 53 15.37 -47.06 2.71
N ALA A 54 16.30 -46.99 1.75
CA ALA A 54 16.18 -47.71 0.48
C ALA A 54 16.24 -49.24 0.67
N GLU A 55 17.14 -49.70 1.54
CA GLU A 55 17.42 -51.12 1.79
C GLU A 55 16.54 -51.72 2.92
N SER A 56 15.84 -50.87 3.67
CA SER A 56 14.99 -51.30 4.80
C SER A 56 13.69 -51.97 4.38
N LYS A 57 13.46 -53.19 4.89
CA LYS A 57 12.17 -53.90 4.72
C LYS A 57 11.02 -53.22 5.46
N ILE A 58 11.29 -52.57 6.59
CA ILE A 58 10.28 -51.81 7.33
C ILE A 58 9.82 -50.60 6.50
N ALA A 59 10.76 -49.96 5.81
CA ALA A 59 10.44 -48.93 4.83
C ALA A 59 9.62 -49.49 3.66
N HIS A 60 9.86 -50.72 3.21
CA HIS A 60 9.03 -51.36 2.18
C HIS A 60 7.57 -51.52 2.65
N ILE A 61 7.31 -51.94 3.90
CA ILE A 61 5.96 -52.00 4.48
C ILE A 61 5.31 -50.61 4.51
N ALA A 62 6.07 -49.56 4.85
CA ALA A 62 5.58 -48.19 4.80
C ALA A 62 5.13 -47.80 3.39
N ARG A 63 5.94 -48.13 2.37
CA ARG A 63 5.59 -47.86 0.97
C ARG A 63 4.36 -48.64 0.53
N SER A 64 4.23 -49.91 0.92
CA SER A 64 3.02 -50.71 0.67
C SER A 64 1.77 -50.09 1.32
N THR A 65 1.91 -49.48 2.50
CA THR A 65 0.82 -48.78 3.19
C THR A 65 0.38 -47.54 2.41
N VAL A 66 1.32 -46.76 1.85
CA VAL A 66 1.00 -45.62 0.99
C VAL A 66 0.21 -46.05 -0.25
N VAL A 67 0.63 -47.14 -0.90
CA VAL A 67 -0.05 -47.65 -2.11
C VAL A 67 -1.41 -48.23 -1.79
N ALA A 68 -1.55 -48.94 -0.67
CA ALA A 68 -2.83 -49.50 -0.24
C ALA A 68 -3.83 -48.43 0.18
N GLY A 69 -3.34 -47.31 0.74
CA GLY A 69 -4.17 -46.23 1.29
C GLY A 69 -4.88 -46.56 2.60
N GLU A 70 -4.65 -47.76 3.14
CA GLU A 70 -5.32 -48.30 4.33
C GLU A 70 -4.27 -48.81 5.34
N PRO A 71 -4.65 -48.97 6.63
CA PRO A 71 -3.74 -49.49 7.65
C PRO A 71 -3.24 -50.90 7.33
N LEU A 72 -1.95 -51.16 7.56
CA LEU A 72 -1.36 -52.50 7.44
C LEU A 72 -0.88 -53.00 8.80
N ASN A 73 -1.55 -54.01 9.33
CA ASN A 73 -1.13 -54.74 10.52
C ASN A 73 -0.48 -56.08 10.10
N VAL A 74 0.78 -56.28 10.52
CA VAL A 74 1.55 -57.51 10.28
C VAL A 74 1.87 -58.15 11.63
N GLU A 75 1.19 -59.25 11.95
CA GLU A 75 1.33 -59.93 13.25
C GLU A 75 2.68 -60.64 13.42
N ASP A 76 3.18 -61.27 12.34
CA ASP A 76 4.46 -61.97 12.32
C ASP A 76 5.12 -61.83 10.94
N LEU A 77 6.08 -60.91 10.86
CA LEU A 77 6.83 -60.59 9.65
C LEU A 77 7.50 -61.81 9.02
N SER A 78 7.90 -62.79 9.84
CA SER A 78 8.56 -64.01 9.36
C SER A 78 7.60 -64.98 8.67
N LYS A 79 6.31 -64.86 8.93
CA LYS A 79 5.25 -65.72 8.38
C LYS A 79 4.41 -65.02 7.32
N ASP A 80 4.47 -63.70 7.20
CA ASP A 80 3.66 -62.95 6.23
C ASP A 80 4.13 -63.21 4.78
N PRO A 81 3.27 -63.77 3.91
CA PRO A 81 3.63 -64.12 2.54
C PRO A 81 3.92 -62.89 1.66
N ARG A 82 3.47 -61.69 2.04
CA ARG A 82 3.71 -60.44 1.30
C ARG A 82 5.14 -59.93 1.46
N PHE A 83 5.79 -60.24 2.59
CA PHE A 83 7.09 -59.67 2.96
C PHE A 83 8.20 -60.72 3.16
N GLY A 84 7.86 -62.01 3.17
CA GLY A 84 8.75 -63.16 2.96
C GLY A 84 9.64 -63.57 4.15
N LYS A 85 10.02 -64.85 4.19
CA LYS A 85 10.86 -65.49 5.24
C LYS A 85 12.35 -65.12 5.13
N VAL A 86 12.88 -64.09 5.83
CA VAL A 86 14.35 -63.93 5.98
C VAL A 86 14.78 -63.26 7.30
N LYS A 87 15.99 -63.66 7.76
CA LYS A 87 16.77 -63.33 8.97
C LYS A 87 16.48 -61.97 9.62
N THR A 88 16.08 -62.10 10.86
CA THR A 88 15.44 -61.13 11.75
C THR A 88 16.41 -60.33 12.62
N LYS A 89 17.69 -60.15 12.23
CA LYS A 89 18.63 -59.37 13.06
C LYS A 89 19.18 -58.20 12.27
N GLU A 90 18.75 -57.00 12.64
CA GLU A 90 19.44 -55.76 12.29
C GLU A 90 20.83 -55.73 12.95
N GLU A 91 21.75 -54.89 12.46
CA GLU A 91 23.14 -54.83 12.94
C GLU A 91 23.27 -54.51 14.45
N ASN A 92 22.24 -53.88 15.03
CA ASN A 92 22.09 -53.57 16.45
C ASN A 92 21.52 -54.73 17.30
N GLY A 93 21.19 -55.87 16.69
CA GLY A 93 20.54 -57.00 17.36
C GLY A 93 19.02 -56.88 17.54
N PHE A 94 18.40 -55.80 17.05
CA PHE A 94 16.94 -55.62 17.05
C PHE A 94 16.29 -56.54 16.03
N THR A 95 15.14 -57.10 16.42
CA THR A 95 14.39 -58.08 15.63
C THR A 95 12.95 -57.63 15.45
N SER A 96 12.62 -57.12 14.27
CA SER A 96 11.26 -56.73 13.89
C SER A 96 10.37 -57.97 13.68
N LYS A 97 9.38 -58.17 14.56
CA LYS A 97 8.44 -59.31 14.54
C LYS A 97 7.03 -58.87 14.15
N SER A 98 6.44 -57.92 14.87
CA SER A 98 5.13 -57.36 14.56
C SER A 98 5.25 -55.90 14.15
N VAL A 99 4.50 -55.48 13.14
CA VAL A 99 4.53 -54.10 12.62
C VAL A 99 3.10 -53.63 12.37
N LEU A 100 2.72 -52.50 12.97
CA LEU A 100 1.49 -51.79 12.65
C LEU A 100 1.84 -50.50 11.92
N CYS A 101 1.33 -50.36 10.70
CA CYS A 101 1.62 -49.26 9.81
C CYS A 101 0.33 -48.48 9.51
N MET A 102 0.35 -47.18 9.73
CA MET A 102 -0.82 -46.31 9.59
C MET A 102 -0.48 -45.13 8.65
N PRO A 103 -1.24 -44.91 7.56
CA PRO A 103 -1.04 -43.74 6.71
C PRO A 103 -1.43 -42.46 7.48
N ILE A 104 -0.68 -41.38 7.22
CA ILE A 104 -0.98 -40.04 7.73
C ILE A 104 -1.58 -39.22 6.58
N HIS A 105 -2.80 -38.74 6.79
CA HIS A 105 -3.51 -37.90 5.82
C HIS A 105 -3.45 -36.42 6.19
N ASN A 106 -3.39 -35.54 5.20
CA ASN A 106 -3.65 -34.11 5.40
C ASN A 106 -5.17 -33.80 5.39
N SER A 107 -5.53 -32.51 5.52
CA SER A 107 -6.91 -32.03 5.44
C SER A 107 -7.62 -32.37 4.12
N ASP A 108 -6.87 -32.52 3.03
CA ASP A 108 -7.38 -32.86 1.70
C ASP A 108 -7.51 -34.38 1.47
N ARG A 109 -7.32 -35.20 2.52
CA ARG A 109 -7.30 -36.67 2.47
C ARG A 109 -6.22 -37.25 1.55
N THR A 110 -5.12 -36.52 1.36
CA THR A 110 -3.93 -37.02 0.67
C THR A 110 -2.93 -37.56 1.68
N ILE A 111 -2.27 -38.67 1.35
CA ILE A 111 -1.27 -39.30 2.22
C ILE A 111 0.02 -38.45 2.16
N ILE A 112 0.41 -37.89 3.30
CA ILE A 112 1.61 -37.04 3.44
C ILE A 112 2.74 -37.74 4.20
N GLY A 113 2.46 -38.89 4.81
CA GLY A 113 3.42 -39.65 5.59
C GLY A 113 2.85 -40.97 6.07
N VAL A 114 3.65 -41.69 6.84
CA VAL A 114 3.29 -42.99 7.43
C VAL A 114 3.85 -43.05 8.84
N THR A 115 3.08 -43.56 9.79
CA THR A 115 3.54 -43.90 11.13
C THR A 115 3.65 -45.42 11.27
N GLN A 116 4.72 -45.88 11.92
CA GLN A 116 4.97 -47.29 12.18
C GLN A 116 5.22 -47.54 13.65
N LEU A 117 4.56 -48.57 14.19
CA LEU A 117 4.86 -49.16 15.49
C LEU A 117 5.45 -50.55 15.25
N ILE A 118 6.58 -50.84 15.90
CA ILE A 118 7.31 -52.10 15.72
C ILE A 118 7.45 -52.77 17.08
N ASN A 119 7.03 -54.03 17.17
CA ASN A 119 7.06 -54.87 18.36
C ASN A 119 6.34 -54.25 19.58
N LYS A 120 5.11 -54.68 19.84
CA LYS A 120 4.42 -54.36 21.10
C LYS A 120 5.26 -54.87 22.30
N VAL A 121 5.39 -54.04 23.34
CA VAL A 121 6.27 -54.32 24.50
C VAL A 121 5.90 -55.62 25.23
N ASN A 122 4.62 -56.00 25.22
CA ASN A 122 4.13 -57.25 25.82
C ASN A 122 4.43 -58.50 24.97
N GLY A 123 5.06 -58.35 23.80
CA GLY A 123 5.43 -59.43 22.88
C GLY A 123 4.28 -60.00 22.06
N GLN A 124 3.07 -59.46 22.17
CA GLN A 124 1.91 -59.88 21.38
C GLN A 124 1.81 -59.09 20.06
N PRO A 125 1.06 -59.58 19.06
CA PRO A 125 0.66 -58.78 17.90
C PRO A 125 -0.14 -57.54 18.30
N PHE A 126 -0.23 -56.56 17.40
CA PHE A 126 -1.10 -55.40 17.58
C PHE A 126 -2.56 -55.79 17.36
N ASP A 127 -3.44 -55.35 18.24
CA ASP A 127 -4.89 -55.61 18.19
C ASP A 127 -5.67 -54.42 17.63
N ASP A 128 -6.99 -54.57 17.48
CA ASP A 128 -7.87 -53.52 16.94
C ASP A 128 -7.89 -52.24 17.80
N ASN A 129 -7.66 -52.35 19.11
CA ASN A 129 -7.57 -51.17 19.97
C ASN A 129 -6.29 -50.40 19.71
N ASP A 130 -5.15 -51.09 19.51
CA ASP A 130 -3.91 -50.45 19.09
C ASP A 130 -4.08 -49.72 17.74
N GLN A 131 -4.81 -50.34 16.80
CA GLN A 131 -5.12 -49.74 15.51
C GLN A 131 -5.95 -48.45 15.65
N HIS A 132 -7.00 -48.43 16.47
CA HIS A 132 -7.78 -47.22 16.70
C HIS A 132 -6.97 -46.10 17.39
N ILE A 133 -6.05 -46.46 18.31
CA ILE A 133 -5.18 -45.48 18.97
C ILE A 133 -4.23 -44.84 17.96
N ILE A 134 -3.57 -45.65 17.12
CA ILE A 134 -2.63 -45.11 16.12
C ILE A 134 -3.37 -44.35 15.02
N GLU A 135 -4.60 -44.73 14.68
CA GLU A 135 -5.45 -44.00 13.75
C GLU A 135 -5.73 -42.58 14.27
N ALA A 136 -6.18 -42.46 15.53
CA ALA A 136 -6.39 -41.17 16.17
C ALA A 136 -5.08 -40.35 16.22
N PHE A 137 -3.95 -40.98 16.56
CA PHE A 137 -2.64 -40.33 16.54
C PHE A 137 -2.26 -39.83 15.13
N SER A 138 -2.49 -40.62 14.09
CA SER A 138 -2.20 -40.26 12.69
C SER A 138 -3.05 -39.11 12.20
N ILE A 139 -4.32 -39.02 12.61
CA ILE A 139 -5.18 -37.86 12.31
C ILE A 139 -4.60 -36.58 12.92
N PHE A 140 -4.27 -36.60 14.21
CA PHE A 140 -3.69 -35.42 14.88
C PHE A 140 -2.30 -35.07 14.32
N THR A 141 -1.50 -36.06 13.97
CA THR A 141 -0.19 -35.86 13.35
C THR A 141 -0.33 -35.24 11.97
N GLY A 142 -1.30 -35.69 11.17
CA GLY A 142 -1.59 -35.13 9.85
C GLY A 142 -2.01 -33.66 9.90
N LEU A 143 -2.91 -33.32 10.81
CA LEU A 143 -3.32 -31.92 11.07
C LEU A 143 -2.15 -31.06 11.57
N GLY A 144 -1.32 -31.60 12.47
CA GLY A 144 -0.14 -30.91 12.99
C GLY A 144 0.88 -30.60 11.90
N ILE A 145 1.24 -31.60 11.08
CA ILE A 145 2.17 -31.44 9.96
C ILE A 145 1.61 -30.43 8.95
N HIS A 146 0.32 -30.54 8.60
CA HIS A 146 -0.32 -29.61 7.65
C HIS A 146 -0.26 -28.17 8.15
N ASN A 147 -0.61 -27.92 9.41
CA ASN A 147 -0.56 -26.57 9.99
C ASN A 147 0.86 -26.01 10.05
N CYS A 148 1.85 -26.83 10.43
CA CYS A 148 3.26 -26.44 10.40
C CYS A 148 3.73 -26.08 8.98
N GLN A 149 3.39 -26.91 7.98
CA GLN A 149 3.74 -26.63 6.58
C GLN A 149 3.06 -25.37 6.03
N MET A 150 1.77 -25.17 6.34
CA MET A 150 1.05 -23.95 5.97
C MET A 150 1.67 -22.71 6.59
N TYR A 151 2.05 -22.79 7.87
CA TYR A 151 2.73 -21.71 8.57
C TYR A 151 4.12 -21.43 7.98
N GLU A 152 4.93 -22.46 7.72
CA GLU A 152 6.24 -22.32 7.06
C GLU A 152 6.11 -21.68 5.68
N ASN A 153 5.13 -22.11 4.87
CA ASN A 153 4.85 -21.52 3.56
C ASN A 153 4.44 -20.04 3.68
N ALA A 154 3.60 -19.70 4.66
CA ALA A 154 3.23 -18.31 4.94
C ALA A 154 4.46 -17.46 5.31
N CYS A 155 5.34 -17.96 6.17
CA CYS A 155 6.60 -17.28 6.51
C CYS A 155 7.51 -17.09 5.28
N GLN A 156 7.62 -18.10 4.41
CA GLN A 156 8.40 -17.98 3.17
C GLN A 156 7.79 -16.95 2.20
N LEU A 157 6.46 -16.90 2.07
CA LEU A 157 5.78 -15.89 1.26
C LEU A 157 5.99 -14.48 1.81
N MET A 158 5.91 -14.30 3.13
CA MET A 158 6.22 -13.03 3.78
C MET A 158 7.68 -12.60 3.55
N ALA A 159 8.64 -13.52 3.65
CA ALA A 159 10.04 -13.22 3.37
C ALA A 159 10.26 -12.81 1.89
N LYS A 160 9.64 -13.52 0.94
CA LYS A 160 9.67 -13.15 -0.49
C LYS A 160 9.05 -11.77 -0.73
N GLN A 161 7.92 -11.47 -0.09
CA GLN A 161 7.27 -10.17 -0.16
C GLN A 161 8.17 -9.06 0.40
N SER A 162 8.83 -9.30 1.54
CA SER A 162 9.76 -8.34 2.14
C SER A 162 10.92 -8.00 1.20
N VAL A 163 11.54 -8.99 0.57
CA VAL A 163 12.62 -8.77 -0.40
C VAL A 163 12.11 -8.01 -1.64
N ALA A 164 10.92 -8.36 -2.13
CA ALA A 164 10.30 -7.64 -3.26
C ALA A 164 10.03 -6.17 -2.92
N LEU A 165 9.52 -5.88 -1.72
CA LEU A 165 9.28 -4.52 -1.24
C LEU A 165 10.58 -3.73 -1.08
N GLU A 166 11.66 -4.36 -0.62
CA GLU A 166 12.98 -3.73 -0.52
C GLU A 166 13.52 -3.32 -1.91
N VAL A 167 13.43 -4.22 -2.89
CA VAL A 167 13.82 -3.93 -4.28
C VAL A 167 12.97 -2.81 -4.88
N LEU A 168 11.65 -2.85 -4.67
CA LEU A 168 10.75 -1.79 -5.12
C LEU A 168 11.06 -0.45 -4.45
N SER A 169 11.32 -0.45 -3.15
CA SER A 169 11.70 0.73 -2.38
C SER A 169 13.00 1.34 -2.92
N TYR A 170 14.01 0.52 -3.25
CA TYR A 170 15.24 1.01 -3.88
C TYR A 170 14.96 1.77 -5.18
N HIS A 171 14.12 1.22 -6.06
CA HIS A 171 13.77 1.88 -7.32
C HIS A 171 12.82 3.08 -7.14
N ALA A 172 11.99 3.08 -6.10
CA ALA A 172 11.10 4.17 -5.73
C ALA A 172 11.86 5.37 -5.14
N THR A 173 12.96 5.13 -4.42
CA THR A 173 13.77 6.20 -3.81
C THR A 173 14.52 7.03 -4.84
N ALA A 174 14.66 8.32 -4.57
CA ALA A 174 15.56 9.18 -5.31
C ALA A 174 17.02 8.81 -5.04
N SER A 175 17.81 8.79 -6.11
CA SER A 175 19.24 8.51 -6.03
C SER A 175 19.96 9.60 -5.22
N LYS A 176 21.11 9.25 -4.60
CA LYS A 176 21.96 10.25 -3.93
C LYS A 176 22.35 11.37 -4.90
N GLU A 177 22.62 11.02 -6.16
CA GLU A 177 23.01 11.99 -7.19
C GLU A 177 21.91 13.03 -7.50
N GLU A 178 20.64 12.65 -7.48
CA GLU A 178 19.53 13.59 -7.66
C GLU A 178 19.42 14.58 -6.49
N ALA A 179 19.60 14.11 -5.25
CA ALA A 179 19.67 14.98 -4.09
C ALA A 179 20.89 15.92 -4.16
N GLU A 180 22.06 15.41 -4.55
CA GLU A 180 23.30 16.19 -4.70
C GLU A 180 23.20 17.30 -5.76
N ARG A 181 22.44 17.07 -6.85
CA ARG A 181 22.19 18.11 -7.85
C ARG A 181 21.45 19.30 -7.25
N LEU A 182 20.43 19.06 -6.42
CA LEU A 182 19.74 20.12 -5.68
C LEU A 182 20.65 20.81 -4.66
N MET A 183 21.64 20.08 -4.13
CA MET A 183 22.63 20.60 -3.20
C MET A 183 23.76 21.42 -3.84
N GLY A 184 23.80 21.55 -5.18
CA GLY A 184 24.77 22.40 -5.88
C GLY A 184 25.94 21.65 -6.56
N GLY A 185 25.88 20.32 -6.68
CA GLY A 185 26.80 19.51 -7.50
C GLY A 185 27.45 18.33 -6.77
N LYS A 186 28.08 17.42 -7.54
CA LYS A 186 28.79 16.24 -7.01
C LYS A 186 29.96 16.65 -6.10
N GLY A 187 30.07 16.03 -4.93
CA GLY A 187 31.21 16.18 -4.01
C GLY A 187 31.02 17.17 -2.86
N CYS A 188 29.86 17.82 -2.74
CA CYS A 188 29.59 18.73 -1.63
C CYS A 188 29.46 18.06 -0.24
N LEU A 189 29.42 16.72 -0.19
CA LEU A 189 29.20 15.91 1.02
C LEU A 189 30.40 15.04 1.43
N ALA A 190 31.57 15.20 0.78
CA ALA A 190 32.71 14.32 1.01
C ALA A 190 33.37 14.48 2.39
N ASP A 191 33.07 15.56 3.15
CA ASP A 191 33.67 15.85 4.45
C ASP A 191 32.60 16.36 5.45
N GLU A 192 32.48 15.76 6.63
CA GLU A 192 31.46 16.11 7.64
C GLU A 192 31.58 17.58 8.12
N LYS A 193 32.79 18.14 8.11
CA LYS A 193 33.05 19.55 8.45
C LYS A 193 32.56 20.53 7.37
N ASP A 194 32.30 20.06 6.15
CA ASP A 194 31.82 20.86 5.03
C ASP A 194 30.29 20.86 4.90
N GLN A 195 29.55 20.02 5.64
CA GLN A 195 28.09 19.95 5.55
C GLN A 195 27.39 21.26 5.94
N GLU A 196 27.84 21.94 7.00
CA GLU A 196 27.25 23.22 7.44
C GLU A 196 27.62 24.40 6.51
N SER A 197 28.83 24.36 5.94
CA SER A 197 29.32 25.30 4.92
C SER A 197 28.59 25.13 3.58
N CYS A 198 28.35 23.89 3.17
CA CYS A 198 27.55 23.54 2.00
C CYS A 198 26.08 23.93 2.20
N PHE A 199 25.50 23.63 3.36
CA PHE A 199 24.13 24.02 3.70
C PHE A 199 23.93 25.52 3.49
N LYS A 200 24.75 26.38 4.11
CA LYS A 200 24.63 27.83 3.92
C LYS A 200 24.74 28.27 2.46
N LYS A 201 25.72 27.74 1.72
CA LYS A 201 25.93 28.08 0.29
C LYS A 201 24.81 27.61 -0.62
N THR A 202 24.09 26.54 -0.25
CA THR A 202 22.98 26.02 -1.06
C THR A 202 21.65 26.64 -0.67
N VAL A 203 21.41 26.90 0.62
CA VAL A 203 20.26 27.66 1.11
C VAL A 203 20.21 29.05 0.46
N GLU A 204 21.37 29.71 0.30
CA GLU A 204 21.49 31.00 -0.39
C GLU A 204 21.09 30.94 -1.88
N LYS A 205 21.07 29.75 -2.51
CA LYS A 205 20.69 29.57 -3.92
C LYS A 205 19.21 29.26 -4.12
N ILE A 206 18.46 28.89 -3.07
CA ILE A 206 17.02 28.69 -3.17
C ILE A 206 16.35 30.07 -3.15
N PRO A 207 15.58 30.45 -4.20
CA PRO A 207 14.85 31.72 -4.20
C PRO A 207 13.96 31.87 -2.96
N THR A 208 13.70 33.11 -2.57
CA THR A 208 12.89 33.40 -1.39
C THR A 208 11.43 33.00 -1.59
N ALA A 209 10.66 32.89 -0.51
CA ALA A 209 9.24 32.64 -0.61
C ALA A 209 8.49 33.77 -1.33
N ASP A 210 8.99 35.01 -1.25
CA ASP A 210 8.45 36.16 -1.99
C ASP A 210 8.75 36.07 -3.49
N ASP A 211 9.96 35.62 -3.88
CA ASP A 211 10.32 35.40 -5.30
C ASP A 211 9.39 34.35 -5.94
N TYR A 212 9.09 33.29 -5.21
CA TYR A 212 8.14 32.25 -5.62
C TYR A 212 6.67 32.62 -5.36
N ARG A 213 6.40 33.74 -4.67
CA ARG A 213 5.05 34.17 -4.24
C ARG A 213 4.29 33.13 -3.38
N LEU A 214 5.01 32.35 -2.56
CA LEU A 214 4.43 31.22 -1.80
C LEU A 214 3.45 31.63 -0.70
N TYR A 215 3.50 32.88 -0.24
CA TYR A 215 2.55 33.42 0.75
C TYR A 215 1.22 33.90 0.15
N THR A 216 1.06 33.84 -1.17
CA THR A 216 -0.10 34.43 -1.87
C THR A 216 -1.19 33.39 -2.18
N TYR A 217 -2.45 33.79 -2.03
CA TYR A 217 -3.59 32.93 -2.38
C TYR A 217 -3.72 32.70 -3.90
N ASP A 218 -3.28 33.67 -4.70
CA ASP A 218 -3.32 33.62 -6.16
C ASP A 218 -2.13 32.89 -6.81
N PHE A 219 -1.27 32.25 -6.00
CA PHE A 219 -0.15 31.43 -6.46
C PHE A 219 -0.57 30.39 -7.49
N ASP A 220 0.25 30.25 -8.54
CA ASP A 220 0.20 29.19 -9.56
C ASP A 220 1.61 28.70 -9.93
N ASP A 221 1.70 27.44 -10.34
CA ASP A 221 2.95 26.77 -10.66
C ASP A 221 3.16 26.56 -12.18
N LEU A 222 2.36 27.22 -13.03
CA LEU A 222 2.32 26.98 -14.48
C LEU A 222 3.68 27.24 -15.15
N THR A 223 4.46 28.20 -14.65
CA THR A 223 5.78 28.54 -15.19
C THR A 223 6.92 27.82 -14.49
N MET A 224 6.64 27.04 -13.45
CA MET A 224 7.66 26.36 -12.64
C MET A 224 8.00 25.01 -13.26
N ASN A 225 9.30 24.72 -13.42
CA ASN A 225 9.74 23.36 -13.72
C ASN A 225 9.74 22.51 -12.43
N ASP A 226 10.03 21.22 -12.56
CA ASP A 226 10.02 20.32 -11.41
C ASP A 226 11.07 20.69 -10.36
N ASP A 227 12.25 21.14 -10.76
CA ASP A 227 13.28 21.59 -9.81
C ASP A 227 12.82 22.83 -9.03
N ASP A 228 12.09 23.74 -9.67
CA ASP A 228 11.50 24.90 -9.01
C ASP A 228 10.47 24.49 -7.97
N THR A 229 9.59 23.53 -8.29
CA THR A 229 8.58 23.03 -7.32
C THR A 229 9.23 22.31 -6.13
N ILE A 230 10.32 21.57 -6.34
CA ILE A 230 11.10 20.94 -5.27
C ILE A 230 11.76 22.00 -4.39
N LYS A 231 12.41 23.00 -5.00
CA LYS A 231 13.06 24.11 -4.26
C LYS A 231 12.05 24.95 -3.50
N ALA A 232 10.90 25.25 -4.09
CA ALA A 232 9.80 25.95 -3.43
C ALA A 232 9.25 25.14 -2.25
N THR A 233 9.14 23.81 -2.40
CA THR A 233 8.77 22.92 -1.29
C THR A 233 9.78 23.05 -0.14
N ILE A 234 11.08 22.89 -0.42
CA ILE A 234 12.13 23.05 0.59
C ILE A 234 12.07 24.44 1.23
N ARG A 235 11.85 25.49 0.44
CA ARG A 235 11.66 26.87 0.91
C ARG A 235 10.51 26.99 1.90
N MET A 236 9.36 26.36 1.66
CA MET A 236 8.25 26.38 2.64
C MET A 236 8.64 25.78 3.99
N PHE A 237 9.39 24.67 4.01
CA PHE A 237 9.86 24.05 5.26
C PHE A 237 10.97 24.87 5.94
N MET A 238 11.79 25.59 5.17
CA MET A 238 12.78 26.54 5.69
C MET A 238 12.13 27.73 6.36
N ASP A 239 11.17 28.38 5.68
CA ASP A 239 10.46 29.54 6.18
C ASP A 239 9.57 29.20 7.38
N ALA A 240 9.10 27.94 7.47
CA ALA A 240 8.44 27.40 8.64
C ALA A 240 9.39 27.05 9.81
N ASP A 241 10.70 27.25 9.64
CA ASP A 241 11.81 26.92 10.55
C ASP A 241 11.89 25.44 10.96
N LEU A 242 11.23 24.54 10.22
CA LEU A 242 11.13 23.12 10.58
C LEU A 242 12.47 22.39 10.43
N ILE A 243 13.23 22.74 9.38
CA ILE A 243 14.52 22.10 9.09
C ILE A 243 15.53 22.39 10.21
N ASN A 244 15.63 23.65 10.64
CA ASN A 244 16.58 24.05 11.69
C ASN A 244 16.10 23.58 13.06
N GLN A 245 14.82 23.81 13.38
CA GLN A 245 14.25 23.47 14.68
C GLN A 245 14.43 21.99 15.02
N PHE A 246 14.16 21.11 14.05
CA PHE A 246 14.29 19.66 14.23
C PHE A 246 15.62 19.10 13.74
N LYS A 247 16.57 19.96 13.33
CA LYS A 247 17.90 19.55 12.84
C LYS A 247 17.80 18.46 11.78
N VAL A 248 16.91 18.65 10.81
CA VAL A 248 16.73 17.70 9.70
C VAL A 248 17.94 17.85 8.77
N PRO A 249 18.72 16.78 8.53
CA PRO A 249 19.82 16.89 7.59
C PRO A 249 19.31 17.29 6.21
N TYR A 250 19.99 18.27 5.61
CA TYR A 250 19.52 18.86 4.36
C TYR A 250 19.50 17.85 3.21
N GLU A 251 20.46 16.91 3.16
CA GLU A 251 20.44 15.79 2.22
C GLU A 251 19.17 14.95 2.37
N THR A 252 18.79 14.61 3.61
CA THR A 252 17.56 13.85 3.91
C THR A 252 16.32 14.61 3.42
N MET A 253 16.26 15.92 3.62
CA MET A 253 15.16 16.75 3.14
C MET A 253 15.08 16.76 1.60
N CYS A 254 16.19 17.05 0.92
CA CYS A 254 16.23 17.06 -0.55
C CYS A 254 15.84 15.69 -1.13
N ARG A 255 16.40 14.62 -0.55
CA ARG A 255 16.13 13.26 -0.97
C ARG A 255 14.68 12.87 -0.76
N TRP A 256 14.11 13.18 0.40
CA TRP A 256 12.70 12.91 0.70
C TRP A 256 11.77 13.61 -0.29
N VAL A 257 11.94 14.92 -0.55
CA VAL A 257 11.09 15.64 -1.51
C VAL A 257 11.20 15.05 -2.93
N CYS A 258 12.42 14.73 -3.37
CA CYS A 258 12.63 14.06 -4.67
C CYS A 258 11.94 12.69 -4.72
N THR A 259 12.07 11.89 -3.66
CA THR A 259 11.44 10.58 -3.57
C THR A 259 9.91 10.70 -3.59
N VAL A 260 9.34 11.61 -2.81
CA VAL A 260 7.88 11.87 -2.80
C VAL A 260 7.40 12.22 -4.21
N LYS A 261 8.03 13.20 -4.87
CA LYS A 261 7.71 13.56 -6.27
C LYS A 261 7.76 12.33 -7.19
N LYS A 262 8.86 11.56 -7.13
CA LYS A 262 9.08 10.39 -7.99
C LYS A 262 8.02 9.30 -7.81
N ASN A 263 7.33 9.28 -6.67
CA ASN A 263 6.27 8.33 -6.35
C ASN A 263 4.86 8.82 -6.70
N TYR A 264 4.72 10.03 -7.27
CA TYR A 264 3.50 10.41 -7.96
C TYR A 264 3.49 9.84 -9.37
N ARG A 265 2.35 9.27 -9.78
CA ARG A 265 2.16 8.75 -11.13
C ARG A 265 1.94 9.90 -12.11
N PRO A 266 2.29 9.72 -13.40
CA PRO A 266 2.00 10.69 -14.45
C PRO A 266 0.53 10.58 -14.90
N VAL A 267 -0.40 10.82 -13.96
CA VAL A 267 -1.85 10.91 -14.23
C VAL A 267 -2.24 12.36 -14.49
N THR A 268 -3.41 12.55 -15.09
CA THR A 268 -3.85 13.83 -15.65
C THR A 268 -3.99 14.93 -14.60
N TYR A 269 -4.54 14.63 -13.42
CA TYR A 269 -4.74 15.61 -12.35
C TYR A 269 -4.03 15.24 -11.04
N HIS A 270 -4.26 14.05 -10.48
CA HIS A 270 -3.72 13.64 -9.16
C HIS A 270 -2.24 13.26 -9.22
N ASN A 271 -1.39 14.22 -9.61
CA ASN A 271 0.04 14.09 -9.79
C ASN A 271 0.81 15.02 -8.83
N TRP A 272 2.14 15.08 -8.95
CA TRP A 272 3.00 15.90 -8.08
C TRP A 272 2.58 17.38 -8.01
N ARG A 273 2.09 17.96 -9.12
CA ARG A 273 1.71 19.38 -9.15
C ARG A 273 0.51 19.67 -8.25
N HIS A 274 -0.46 18.75 -8.20
CA HIS A 274 -1.57 18.82 -7.25
C HIS A 274 -1.05 18.82 -5.81
N ALA A 275 -0.28 17.80 -5.41
CA ALA A 275 0.25 17.69 -4.05
C ALA A 275 1.10 18.89 -3.60
N PHE A 276 1.92 19.44 -4.52
CA PHE A 276 2.67 20.66 -4.28
C PHE A 276 1.76 21.87 -4.00
N ASN A 277 0.72 22.08 -4.81
CA ASN A 277 -0.26 23.16 -4.62
C ASN A 277 -1.09 22.99 -3.34
N VAL A 278 -1.42 21.76 -2.95
CA VAL A 278 -2.08 21.47 -1.66
C VAL A 278 -1.18 21.88 -0.49
N CYS A 279 0.11 21.53 -0.55
CA CYS A 279 1.09 21.95 0.46
C CYS A 279 1.29 23.47 0.50
N GLN A 280 1.36 24.12 -0.66
CA GLN A 280 1.44 25.58 -0.76
C GLN A 280 0.20 26.28 -0.17
N THR A 281 -0.98 25.71 -0.39
CA THR A 281 -2.21 26.24 0.21
C THR A 281 -2.19 26.06 1.73
N MET A 282 -1.76 24.90 2.24
CA MET A 282 -1.60 24.66 3.68
C MET A 282 -0.63 25.66 4.30
N PHE A 283 0.52 25.91 3.65
CA PHE A 283 1.48 26.92 4.06
C PHE A 283 0.84 28.32 4.12
N THR A 284 0.13 28.70 3.07
CA THR A 284 -0.58 29.99 3.02
C THR A 284 -1.66 30.12 4.11
N MET A 285 -2.44 29.07 4.36
CA MET A 285 -3.45 29.06 5.43
C MET A 285 -2.82 29.20 6.82
N LEU A 286 -1.66 28.57 7.05
CA LEU A 286 -0.95 28.67 8.31
C LEU A 286 -0.37 30.06 8.52
N TYR A 287 0.35 30.62 7.55
CA TYR A 287 1.11 31.86 7.73
C TYR A 287 0.30 33.09 7.34
N THR A 288 -0.16 33.19 6.10
CA THR A 288 -0.99 34.32 5.62
C THR A 288 -2.39 34.30 6.23
N GLY A 289 -2.95 33.10 6.46
CA GLY A 289 -4.26 32.90 7.08
C GLY A 289 -4.27 32.99 8.61
N GLU A 290 -3.10 33.21 9.23
CA GLU A 290 -2.92 33.36 10.68
C GLU A 290 -3.35 32.14 11.54
N LEU A 291 -3.32 30.93 10.96
CA LEU A 291 -3.62 29.71 11.71
C LEU A 291 -2.40 29.11 12.43
N ARG A 292 -1.17 29.51 12.06
CA ARG A 292 0.10 29.00 12.62
C ARG A 292 0.16 28.98 14.15
N PRO A 293 -0.33 29.99 14.90
CA PRO A 293 -0.28 29.97 16.37
C PRO A 293 -1.13 28.87 17.04
N LYS A 294 -2.06 28.25 16.30
CA LYS A 294 -2.92 27.16 16.81
C LYS A 294 -2.22 25.80 16.81
N PHE A 295 -1.06 25.70 16.16
CA PHE A 295 -0.32 24.47 15.96
C PHE A 295 1.07 24.57 16.56
N ASP A 296 1.53 23.48 17.16
CA ASP A 296 2.94 23.34 17.50
C ASP A 296 3.77 22.96 16.26
N ALA A 297 5.10 22.96 16.41
CA ALA A 297 5.99 22.70 15.27
C ALA A 297 5.90 21.26 14.74
N VAL A 298 5.60 20.27 15.60
CA VAL A 298 5.43 18.87 15.18
C VAL A 298 4.18 18.73 14.31
N GLU A 299 3.10 19.41 14.69
CA GLU A 299 1.86 19.42 13.93
C GLU A 299 2.00 20.13 12.59
N VAL A 300 2.68 21.27 12.55
CA VAL A 300 2.95 21.97 11.27
C VAL A 300 3.79 21.10 10.36
N PHE A 301 4.84 20.45 10.88
CA PHE A 301 5.68 19.55 10.09
C PHE A 301 4.87 18.38 9.53
N ALA A 302 4.13 17.68 10.40
CA ALA A 302 3.32 16.54 9.98
C ALA A 302 2.21 16.91 8.98
N LEU A 303 1.55 18.07 9.15
CA LEU A 303 0.51 18.54 8.21
C LEU A 303 1.07 18.90 6.84
N MET A 304 2.19 19.61 6.78
CA MET A 304 2.83 19.94 5.50
C MET A 304 3.35 18.68 4.79
N ALA A 305 3.89 17.72 5.55
CA ALA A 305 4.27 16.42 5.01
C ALA A 305 3.04 15.61 4.53
N ALA A 306 1.92 15.64 5.26
CA ALA A 306 0.67 15.00 4.86
C ALA A 306 0.17 15.55 3.51
N CYS A 307 0.18 16.88 3.33
CA CYS A 307 -0.23 17.51 2.07
C CYS A 307 0.56 16.98 0.87
N LEU A 308 1.88 16.84 1.02
CA LEU A 308 2.75 16.32 -0.04
C LEU A 308 2.57 14.82 -0.29
N CYS A 309 2.03 14.07 0.67
CA CYS A 309 1.93 12.63 0.61
C CYS A 309 0.50 12.09 0.40
N HIS A 310 -0.52 12.95 0.44
CA HIS A 310 -1.92 12.50 0.53
C HIS A 310 -2.42 11.71 -0.68
N ASP A 311 -1.80 11.87 -1.86
CA ASP A 311 -2.19 11.23 -3.13
C ASP A 311 -1.04 10.39 -3.74
N LEU A 312 -0.10 9.94 -2.92
CA LEU A 312 1.03 9.12 -3.38
C LEU A 312 0.56 7.85 -4.11
N ASP A 313 1.15 7.54 -5.27
CA ASP A 313 0.77 6.39 -6.10
C ASP A 313 -0.71 6.42 -6.60
N HIS A 314 -1.38 7.58 -6.61
CA HIS A 314 -2.75 7.69 -7.16
C HIS A 314 -2.83 7.25 -8.62
N ARG A 315 -3.86 6.45 -8.97
CA ARG A 315 -3.94 5.69 -10.23
C ARG A 315 -4.93 6.25 -11.25
N GLY A 316 -5.46 7.45 -10.99
CA GLY A 316 -6.46 8.10 -11.85
C GLY A 316 -7.85 7.45 -11.76
N THR A 317 -8.12 6.73 -10.68
CA THR A 317 -9.44 6.12 -10.43
C THR A 317 -9.80 6.27 -8.96
N ASN A 318 -11.10 6.40 -8.66
CA ASN A 318 -11.58 6.66 -7.30
C ASN A 318 -11.85 5.38 -6.46
N ASN A 319 -12.14 5.58 -5.17
CA ASN A 319 -12.49 4.51 -4.22
C ASN A 319 -13.65 3.61 -4.70
N ALA A 320 -14.68 4.19 -5.32
CA ALA A 320 -15.83 3.43 -5.82
C ALA A 320 -15.43 2.45 -6.94
N PHE A 321 -14.53 2.87 -7.83
CA PHE A 321 -13.98 2.01 -8.87
C PHE A 321 -13.15 0.86 -8.28
N GLN A 322 -12.28 1.15 -7.30
CA GLN A 322 -11.43 0.13 -6.67
C GLN A 322 -12.26 -1.00 -6.04
N VAL A 323 -13.34 -0.65 -5.35
CA VAL A 323 -14.28 -1.62 -4.76
C VAL A 323 -15.01 -2.40 -5.86
N LYS A 324 -15.48 -1.71 -6.92
CA LYS A 324 -16.22 -2.32 -8.03
C LYS A 324 -15.42 -3.40 -8.74
N VAL A 325 -14.11 -3.18 -8.95
CA VAL A 325 -13.23 -4.15 -9.63
C VAL A 325 -12.59 -5.18 -8.70
N ALA A 326 -12.96 -5.19 -7.41
CA ALA A 326 -12.35 -6.02 -6.37
C ALA A 326 -10.82 -5.97 -6.42
N SER A 327 -10.27 -4.75 -6.53
CA SER A 327 -8.82 -4.58 -6.65
C SER A 327 -8.09 -5.12 -5.41
N PRO A 328 -6.80 -5.48 -5.51
CA PRO A 328 -6.02 -5.89 -4.35
C PRO A 328 -6.04 -4.86 -3.21
N LEU A 329 -6.16 -3.56 -3.52
CA LEU A 329 -6.29 -2.50 -2.52
C LEU A 329 -7.64 -2.59 -1.80
N ALA A 330 -8.74 -2.82 -2.53
CA ALA A 330 -10.06 -2.98 -1.93
C ALA A 330 -10.21 -4.29 -1.13
N MET A 331 -9.38 -5.30 -1.40
CA MET A 331 -9.28 -6.49 -0.55
C MET A 331 -8.49 -6.24 0.74
N LEU A 332 -7.51 -5.32 0.69
CA LEU A 332 -6.64 -5.00 1.82
C LEU A 332 -7.30 -4.01 2.80
N TYR A 333 -7.99 -3.00 2.28
CA TYR A 333 -8.64 -1.95 3.05
C TYR A 333 -10.16 -1.99 2.88
N SER A 334 -10.90 -1.76 3.96
CA SER A 334 -12.37 -1.83 3.97
C SER A 334 -13.05 -0.47 3.85
N THR A 335 -12.37 0.62 4.21
CA THR A 335 -12.84 2.01 4.14
C THR A 335 -11.71 2.88 3.62
N SER A 336 -12.01 4.00 2.95
CA SER A 336 -11.01 4.99 2.48
C SER A 336 -9.79 4.31 1.83
N VAL A 337 -10.09 3.45 0.84
CA VAL A 337 -9.17 2.43 0.31
C VAL A 337 -7.88 3.06 -0.22
N LEU A 338 -8.02 4.13 -0.99
CA LEU A 338 -6.89 4.86 -1.56
C LEU A 338 -6.16 5.66 -0.49
N GLU A 339 -6.86 6.30 0.44
CA GLU A 339 -6.22 7.13 1.47
C GLU A 339 -5.37 6.29 2.45
N HIS A 340 -5.81 5.09 2.80
CA HIS A 340 -4.96 4.14 3.54
C HIS A 340 -3.73 3.72 2.73
N HIS A 341 -3.88 3.48 1.42
CA HIS A 341 -2.77 3.19 0.54
C HIS A 341 -1.77 4.35 0.46
N HIS A 342 -2.24 5.59 0.34
CA HIS A 342 -1.40 6.79 0.32
C HIS A 342 -0.59 6.96 1.62
N PHE A 343 -1.24 6.71 2.77
CA PHE A 343 -0.57 6.72 4.07
C PHE A 343 0.50 5.61 4.17
N ASP A 344 0.18 4.37 3.81
CA ASP A 344 1.16 3.27 3.87
C ASP A 344 2.33 3.51 2.91
N HIS A 345 2.08 4.12 1.75
CA HIS A 345 3.14 4.54 0.81
C HIS A 345 4.01 5.66 1.38
N CYS A 346 3.43 6.60 2.12
CA CYS A 346 4.15 7.62 2.89
C CYS A 346 5.09 6.98 3.93
N ILE A 347 4.57 6.02 4.70
CA ILE A 347 5.34 5.28 5.71
C ILE A 347 6.47 4.47 5.07
N MET A 348 6.22 3.84 3.91
CA MET A 348 7.27 3.16 3.14
C MET A 348 8.42 4.14 2.81
N ILE A 349 8.11 5.32 2.28
CA ILE A 349 9.12 6.34 1.93
C ILE A 349 9.88 6.79 3.19
N LEU A 350 9.20 7.05 4.31
CA LEU A 350 9.85 7.46 5.55
C LEU A 350 10.77 6.38 6.14
N ASN A 351 10.48 5.11 5.90
CA ASN A 351 11.31 3.99 6.32
C ASN A 351 12.46 3.67 5.35
N SER A 352 12.45 4.25 4.14
CA SER A 352 13.57 4.12 3.19
C SER A 352 14.81 4.88 3.67
N GLU A 353 15.99 4.30 3.46
CA GLU A 353 17.26 4.88 3.90
C GLU A 353 17.43 6.33 3.38
N GLY A 354 17.77 7.25 4.29
CA GLY A 354 18.02 8.65 3.96
C GLY A 354 16.78 9.47 3.57
N ASN A 355 15.56 8.99 3.82
CA ASN A 355 14.31 9.72 3.55
C ASN A 355 13.53 10.09 4.83
N ASN A 356 13.95 9.62 6.01
CA ASN A 356 13.24 9.90 7.26
C ASN A 356 13.48 11.34 7.75
N ILE A 357 12.62 12.27 7.33
CA ILE A 357 12.68 13.68 7.77
C ILE A 357 12.36 13.88 9.26
N PHE A 358 11.85 12.85 9.95
CA PHE A 358 11.57 12.86 11.39
C PHE A 358 12.62 12.11 12.22
N GLN A 359 13.76 11.74 11.63
CA GLN A 359 14.78 10.91 12.32
C GLN A 359 15.34 11.54 13.60
N SER A 360 15.27 12.86 13.72
CA SER A 360 15.74 13.61 14.90
C SER A 360 14.66 13.79 15.98
N PHE A 361 13.43 13.33 15.75
CA PHE A 361 12.33 13.43 16.71
C PHE A 361 12.56 12.47 17.88
N SER A 362 12.10 12.86 19.06
CA SER A 362 11.94 11.91 20.17
C SER A 362 10.90 10.83 19.80
N PRO A 363 10.93 9.66 20.46
CA PRO A 363 9.94 8.60 20.20
C PRO A 363 8.49 9.03 20.40
N GLU A 364 8.23 10.01 21.26
CA GLU A 364 6.89 10.57 21.49
C GLU A 364 6.47 11.50 20.35
N GLU A 365 7.34 12.42 19.94
CA GLU A 365 7.11 13.31 18.80
C GLU A 365 6.92 12.53 17.51
N TYR A 366 7.74 11.50 17.27
CA TYR A 366 7.60 10.63 16.10
C TYR A 366 6.23 9.95 16.09
N ARG A 367 5.81 9.34 17.20
CA ARG A 367 4.47 8.71 17.31
C ARG A 367 3.34 9.71 17.06
N ARG A 368 3.46 10.94 17.61
CA ARG A 368 2.49 12.01 17.37
C ARG A 368 2.45 12.42 15.91
N ALA A 369 3.61 12.59 15.26
CA ALA A 369 3.71 12.97 13.86
C ALA A 369 3.07 11.92 12.94
N ILE A 370 3.32 10.62 13.19
CA ILE A 370 2.68 9.54 12.44
C ILE A 370 1.17 9.53 12.63
N LYS A 371 0.66 9.71 13.86
CA LYS A 371 -0.80 9.84 14.12
C LYS A 371 -1.41 11.03 13.36
N ILE A 372 -0.71 12.15 13.29
CA ILE A 372 -1.17 13.34 12.56
C ILE A 372 -1.17 13.10 11.05
N LEU A 373 -0.12 12.48 10.51
CA LEU A 373 -0.03 12.08 9.10
C LEU A 373 -1.21 11.19 8.71
N GLU A 374 -1.43 10.11 9.47
CA GLU A 374 -2.53 9.18 9.23
C GLU A 374 -3.88 9.90 9.25
N HIS A 375 -4.15 10.67 10.30
CA HIS A 375 -5.41 11.40 10.43
C HIS A 375 -5.61 12.43 9.31
N ALA A 376 -4.55 13.15 8.92
CA ALA A 376 -4.60 14.18 7.89
C ALA A 376 -4.84 13.59 6.50
N ILE A 377 -4.09 12.54 6.13
CA ILE A 377 -4.24 11.86 4.84
C ILE A 377 -5.61 11.19 4.75
N LEU A 378 -6.04 10.43 5.77
CA LEU A 378 -7.38 9.82 5.73
C LEU A 378 -8.51 10.86 5.63
N SER A 379 -8.31 12.07 6.16
CA SER A 379 -9.32 13.14 6.12
C SER A 379 -9.47 13.81 4.74
N THR A 380 -8.68 13.44 3.73
CA THR A 380 -8.91 13.87 2.33
C THR A 380 -10.07 13.10 1.69
N ASP A 381 -10.47 11.94 2.24
CA ASP A 381 -11.68 11.25 1.82
C ASP A 381 -12.93 12.11 2.10
N LEU A 382 -13.61 12.53 1.04
CA LEU A 382 -14.83 13.34 1.12
C LEU A 382 -15.93 12.67 1.96
N ALA A 383 -15.99 11.34 2.03
CA ALA A 383 -16.93 10.64 2.90
C ALA A 383 -16.69 10.96 4.39
N LEU A 384 -15.43 11.14 4.81
CA LEU A 384 -15.09 11.59 6.16
C LEU A 384 -15.35 13.08 6.35
N TYR A 385 -15.10 13.91 5.33
CA TYR A 385 -15.49 15.33 5.36
C TYR A 385 -16.99 15.48 5.64
N PHE A 386 -17.86 14.77 4.93
CA PHE A 386 -19.31 14.83 5.14
C PHE A 386 -19.74 14.39 6.55
N LYS A 387 -19.04 13.41 7.14
CA LYS A 387 -19.29 12.97 8.52
C LYS A 387 -18.88 14.04 9.55
N LYS A 388 -17.79 14.77 9.29
CA LYS A 388 -17.16 15.71 10.25
C LYS A 388 -17.63 17.17 10.10
N ARG A 389 -18.05 17.60 8.91
CA ARG A 389 -18.34 19.03 8.61
C ARG A 389 -19.46 19.63 9.46
N GLY A 390 -20.43 18.82 9.89
CA GLY A 390 -21.54 19.27 10.75
C GLY A 390 -21.04 19.72 12.12
N ASP A 391 -20.20 18.90 12.74
CA ASP A 391 -19.56 19.20 14.03
C ASP A 391 -18.69 20.45 13.92
N PHE A 392 -17.93 20.58 12.82
CA PHE A 392 -17.05 21.74 12.62
C PHE A 392 -17.87 23.02 12.47
N LYS A 393 -18.95 22.96 11.69
CA LYS A 393 -19.89 24.06 11.54
C LYS A 393 -20.46 24.50 12.88
N ALA A 394 -20.90 23.55 13.72
CA ALA A 394 -21.42 23.86 15.04
C ALA A 394 -20.40 24.62 15.90
N LEU A 395 -19.16 24.11 15.99
CA LEU A 395 -18.09 24.76 16.75
C LEU A 395 -17.82 26.20 16.29
N VAL A 396 -17.68 26.41 14.97
CA VAL A 396 -17.37 27.73 14.42
C VAL A 396 -18.52 28.72 14.69
N GLN A 397 -19.76 28.26 14.57
CA GLN A 397 -20.97 29.05 14.83
C GLN A 397 -21.17 29.37 16.32
N GLU A 398 -20.75 28.49 17.21
CA GLU A 398 -20.72 28.71 18.66
C GLU A 398 -19.60 29.68 19.10
N GLY A 399 -18.73 30.09 18.18
CA GLY A 399 -17.67 31.05 18.45
C GLY A 399 -16.32 30.41 18.82
N GLU A 400 -16.12 29.12 18.59
CA GLU A 400 -14.83 28.47 18.79
C GLU A 400 -13.78 29.08 17.85
N ARG A 401 -12.67 29.55 18.42
CA ARG A 401 -11.55 30.13 17.68
C ARG A 401 -10.19 29.60 18.12
N ASP A 402 -10.09 28.94 19.28
CA ASP A 402 -8.82 28.59 19.89
C ASP A 402 -8.40 27.14 19.59
N PHE A 403 -9.36 26.23 19.40
CA PHE A 403 -9.13 24.82 19.02
C PHE A 403 -8.08 24.09 19.90
N ARG A 404 -8.10 24.35 21.21
CA ARG A 404 -7.12 23.77 22.17
C ARG A 404 -7.37 22.31 22.52
N GLU A 405 -8.64 21.90 22.54
CA GLU A 405 -9.03 20.52 22.85
C GLU A 405 -8.65 19.60 21.69
N GLU A 406 -8.12 18.40 21.99
CA GLU A 406 -7.59 17.46 20.98
C GLU A 406 -8.62 17.16 19.89
N TYR A 407 -9.87 16.87 20.26
CA TYR A 407 -10.95 16.62 19.29
C TYR A 407 -11.23 17.82 18.37
N LYS A 408 -11.31 19.04 18.92
CA LYS A 408 -11.54 20.26 18.15
C LYS A 408 -10.36 20.53 17.20
N LYS A 409 -9.15 20.25 17.67
CA LYS A 409 -7.91 20.40 16.89
C LYS A 409 -7.81 19.37 15.77
N ASP A 410 -8.18 18.12 16.02
CA ASP A 410 -8.29 17.09 14.99
C ASP A 410 -9.32 17.48 13.94
N LEU A 411 -10.46 18.02 14.35
CA LEU A 411 -11.47 18.51 13.43
C LEU A 411 -10.97 19.68 12.58
N LEU A 412 -10.24 20.63 13.18
CA LEU A 412 -9.59 21.72 12.44
C LEU A 412 -8.59 21.18 11.41
N LYS A 413 -7.72 20.24 11.79
CA LYS A 413 -6.76 19.59 10.88
C LYS A 413 -7.45 18.90 9.71
N ALA A 414 -8.51 18.15 9.97
CA ALA A 414 -9.29 17.47 8.92
C ALA A 414 -9.88 18.48 7.92
N MET A 415 -10.53 19.53 8.41
CA MET A 415 -11.14 20.54 7.55
C MET A 415 -10.11 21.36 6.78
N MET A 416 -8.95 21.63 7.38
CA MET A 416 -7.84 22.31 6.70
C MET A 416 -7.29 21.44 5.57
N MET A 417 -7.12 20.13 5.78
CA MET A 417 -6.70 19.20 4.72
C MET A 417 -7.69 19.21 3.56
N THR A 418 -9.01 19.08 3.82
CA THR A 418 -10.02 19.14 2.76
C THR A 418 -10.01 20.49 2.04
N ALA A 419 -9.86 21.61 2.77
CA ALA A 419 -9.79 22.94 2.15
C ALA A 419 -8.54 23.12 1.27
N CYS A 420 -7.40 22.53 1.66
CA CYS A 420 -6.19 22.58 0.84
C CYS A 420 -6.32 21.68 -0.40
N ASP A 421 -6.93 20.50 -0.26
CA ASP A 421 -7.13 19.54 -1.34
C ASP A 421 -8.02 20.11 -2.46
N VAL A 422 -9.12 20.79 -2.09
CA VAL A 422 -10.01 21.44 -3.07
C VAL A 422 -9.64 22.90 -3.37
N ALA A 423 -8.41 23.34 -3.08
CA ALA A 423 -7.97 24.74 -3.21
C ALA A 423 -7.90 25.25 -4.65
N ALA A 424 -7.81 24.37 -5.64
CA ALA A 424 -7.81 24.77 -7.05
C ALA A 424 -9.04 25.63 -7.43
N ILE A 425 -10.17 25.43 -6.74
CA ILE A 425 -11.41 26.18 -6.96
C ILE A 425 -11.34 27.64 -6.50
N THR A 426 -10.34 28.02 -5.71
CA THR A 426 -10.18 29.39 -5.20
C THR A 426 -9.18 30.20 -6.03
N LYS A 427 -8.53 29.57 -7.02
CA LYS A 427 -7.50 30.19 -7.86
C LYS A 427 -8.14 31.14 -8.89
N PRO A 428 -7.39 32.11 -9.45
CA PRO A 428 -7.91 32.97 -10.50
C PRO A 428 -8.53 32.18 -11.66
N TRP A 429 -9.62 32.70 -12.24
CA TRP A 429 -10.43 32.01 -13.26
C TRP A 429 -9.63 31.33 -14.38
N ARG A 430 -8.56 31.98 -14.86
CA ARG A 430 -7.69 31.41 -15.90
C ARG A 430 -7.11 30.04 -15.50
N ILE A 431 -6.66 29.91 -14.26
CA ILE A 431 -6.07 28.70 -13.70
C ILE A 431 -7.17 27.71 -13.36
N GLN A 432 -8.22 28.16 -12.67
CA GLN A 432 -9.32 27.29 -12.25
C GLN A 432 -9.95 26.58 -13.46
N LYS A 433 -10.14 27.30 -14.58
CA LYS A 433 -10.70 26.73 -15.80
C LYS A 433 -9.81 25.64 -16.40
N GLU A 434 -8.48 25.81 -16.40
CA GLU A 434 -7.54 24.79 -16.86
C GLU A 434 -7.55 23.57 -15.94
N ILE A 435 -7.51 23.77 -14.62
CA ILE A 435 -7.57 22.68 -13.65
C ILE A 435 -8.88 21.89 -13.75
N ALA A 436 -10.02 22.56 -13.88
CA ALA A 436 -11.31 21.89 -14.06
C ALA A 436 -11.33 21.01 -15.31
N GLN A 437 -10.64 21.40 -16.39
CA GLN A 437 -10.51 20.57 -17.58
C GLN A 437 -9.65 19.33 -17.33
N LEU A 438 -8.56 19.44 -16.57
CA LEU A 438 -7.71 18.29 -16.20
C LEU A 438 -8.47 17.29 -15.33
N VAL A 439 -9.16 17.76 -14.28
CA VAL A 439 -10.00 16.92 -13.41
C VAL A 439 -11.08 16.20 -14.21
N THR A 440 -11.75 16.93 -15.11
CA THR A 440 -12.80 16.36 -15.96
C THR A 440 -12.24 15.32 -16.93
N ALA A 441 -11.08 15.58 -17.52
CA ALA A 441 -10.42 14.63 -18.41
C ALA A 441 -10.08 13.33 -17.67
N GLU A 442 -9.58 13.40 -16.43
CA GLU A 442 -9.30 12.22 -15.63
C GLU A 442 -10.58 11.43 -15.28
N PHE A 443 -11.69 12.12 -14.94
CA PHE A 443 -12.98 11.45 -14.75
C PHE A 443 -13.51 10.78 -16.01
N PHE A 444 -13.29 11.38 -17.18
CA PHE A 444 -13.67 10.77 -18.46
C PHE A 444 -12.80 9.56 -18.80
N GLU A 445 -11.51 9.58 -18.48
CA GLU A 445 -10.62 8.42 -18.61
C GLU A 445 -11.12 7.26 -17.75
N GLN A 446 -11.50 7.51 -16.49
CA GLN A 446 -12.13 6.50 -15.64
C GLN A 446 -13.46 6.00 -16.24
N GLY A 447 -14.34 6.90 -16.70
CA GLY A 447 -15.62 6.54 -17.30
C GLY A 447 -15.46 5.64 -18.53
N ASP A 448 -14.46 5.90 -19.38
CA ASP A 448 -14.15 5.04 -20.51
C ASP A 448 -13.66 3.66 -20.08
N ILE A 449 -12.86 3.58 -19.01
CA ILE A 449 -12.43 2.30 -18.43
C ILE A 449 -13.65 1.52 -17.94
N GLU A 450 -14.57 2.16 -17.22
CA GLU A 450 -15.82 1.52 -16.75
C GLU A 450 -16.68 1.02 -17.93
N LYS A 451 -16.81 1.82 -18.98
CA LYS A 451 -17.56 1.47 -20.19
C LYS A 451 -16.93 0.31 -20.95
N THR A 452 -15.61 0.32 -21.12
CA THR A 452 -14.88 -0.65 -21.97
C THR A 452 -14.57 -1.96 -21.25
N GLN A 453 -14.21 -1.91 -19.96
CA GLN A 453 -13.79 -3.09 -19.20
C GLN A 453 -14.91 -3.72 -18.39
N LEU A 454 -15.88 -2.93 -17.90
CA LEU A 454 -16.98 -3.43 -17.07
C LEU A 454 -18.31 -3.51 -17.84
N GLY A 455 -18.39 -2.90 -19.03
CA GLY A 455 -19.62 -2.86 -19.82
C GLY A 455 -20.73 -2.02 -19.18
N GLU A 456 -20.38 -1.14 -18.25
CA GLU A 456 -21.35 -0.29 -17.53
C GLU A 456 -21.51 1.07 -18.19
N LYS A 457 -22.65 1.72 -17.95
CA LYS A 457 -22.83 3.12 -18.34
C LYS A 457 -22.27 4.02 -17.23
N PRO A 458 -21.27 4.87 -17.50
CA PRO A 458 -20.74 5.81 -16.52
C PRO A 458 -21.80 6.79 -16.05
N ILE A 459 -21.64 7.29 -14.83
CA ILE A 459 -22.46 8.41 -14.32
C ILE A 459 -22.19 9.68 -15.15
N PRO A 460 -23.14 10.64 -15.21
CA PRO A 460 -22.98 11.88 -16.00
C PRO A 460 -21.64 12.59 -15.83
N MET A 461 -21.11 12.66 -14.61
CA MET A 461 -19.84 13.33 -14.30
C MET A 461 -18.61 12.67 -14.95
N MET A 462 -18.70 11.38 -15.29
CA MET A 462 -17.62 10.60 -15.92
C MET A 462 -17.93 10.28 -17.38
N ASP A 463 -19.06 10.77 -17.91
CA ASP A 463 -19.47 10.49 -19.28
C ASP A 463 -19.00 11.62 -20.22
N ARG A 464 -18.02 11.32 -21.07
CA ARG A 464 -17.48 12.27 -22.06
C ARG A 464 -18.54 12.79 -23.04
N GLU A 465 -19.63 12.07 -23.24
CA GLU A 465 -20.75 12.49 -24.10
C GLU A 465 -21.60 13.58 -23.43
N LYS A 466 -21.45 13.80 -22.12
CA LYS A 466 -22.15 14.81 -21.32
C LYS A 466 -21.27 16.00 -20.94
N LYS A 467 -20.20 16.23 -21.70
CA LYS A 467 -19.26 17.35 -21.47
C LYS A 467 -19.95 18.71 -21.39
N ASP A 468 -21.06 18.88 -22.10
CA ASP A 468 -21.79 20.15 -22.16
C ASP A 468 -22.46 20.50 -20.82
N GLU A 469 -22.73 19.51 -19.98
CA GLU A 469 -23.29 19.66 -18.64
C GLU A 469 -22.23 20.08 -17.58
N LEU A 470 -20.94 20.10 -17.95
CA LEU A 470 -19.82 20.39 -17.05
C LEU A 470 -20.00 21.69 -16.25
N PRO A 471 -20.41 22.84 -16.83
CA PRO A 471 -20.58 24.07 -16.05
C PRO A 471 -21.56 23.91 -14.88
N LYS A 472 -22.67 23.20 -15.10
CA LYS A 472 -23.66 22.93 -14.05
C LYS A 472 -23.07 22.03 -12.97
N MET A 473 -22.36 20.97 -13.35
CA MET A 473 -21.73 20.06 -12.39
C MET A 473 -20.67 20.78 -11.52
N GLN A 474 -19.94 21.74 -12.09
CA GLN A 474 -19.01 22.57 -11.33
C GLN A 474 -19.73 23.48 -10.32
N VAL A 475 -20.85 24.11 -10.71
CA VAL A 475 -21.69 24.88 -9.75
C VAL A 475 -22.14 24.01 -8.59
N ASP A 476 -22.67 22.81 -8.88
CA ASP A 476 -23.12 21.87 -7.85
C ASP A 476 -21.95 21.46 -6.93
N PHE A 477 -20.79 21.09 -7.49
CA PHE A 477 -19.60 20.76 -6.71
C PHE A 477 -19.18 21.90 -5.77
N ILE A 478 -19.17 23.14 -6.28
CA ILE A 478 -18.83 24.32 -5.48
C ILE A 478 -19.82 24.50 -4.32
N ASP A 479 -21.13 24.43 -4.60
CA ASP A 479 -22.16 24.67 -3.60
C ASP A 479 -22.21 23.59 -2.51
N PHE A 480 -21.96 22.33 -2.87
CA PHE A 480 -22.07 21.21 -1.92
C PHE A 480 -20.78 20.88 -1.16
N ILE A 481 -19.61 21.12 -1.76
CA ILE A 481 -18.31 20.74 -1.20
C ILE A 481 -17.51 21.97 -0.76
N CYS A 482 -17.17 22.85 -1.72
CA CYS A 482 -16.16 23.88 -1.55
C CYS A 482 -16.65 25.08 -0.72
N LYS A 483 -17.76 25.68 -1.12
CA LYS A 483 -18.30 26.88 -0.49
C LYS A 483 -18.53 26.69 1.02
N PRO A 484 -19.14 25.59 1.51
CA PRO A 484 -19.35 25.41 2.95
C PRO A 484 -18.07 25.44 3.78
N VAL A 485 -16.97 24.85 3.29
CA VAL A 485 -15.71 24.81 4.05
C VAL A 485 -15.03 26.17 4.08
N TYR A 486 -14.99 26.90 2.95
CA TYR A 486 -14.36 28.23 2.90
C TYR A 486 -15.18 29.29 3.63
N GLU A 487 -16.51 29.22 3.59
CA GLU A 487 -17.36 30.09 4.40
C GLU A 487 -17.05 29.96 5.89
N LEU A 488 -16.82 28.74 6.39
CA LEU A 488 -16.44 28.51 7.79
C LEU A 488 -15.05 29.04 8.10
N PHE A 489 -14.05 28.80 7.24
CA PHE A 489 -12.70 29.35 7.45
C PHE A 489 -12.69 30.89 7.43
N SER A 490 -13.50 31.52 6.58
CA SER A 490 -13.64 32.98 6.54
C SER A 490 -14.24 33.59 7.82
N GLN A 491 -14.96 32.78 8.61
CA GLN A 491 -15.49 33.16 9.93
C GLN A 491 -14.49 32.95 11.07
N ILE A 492 -13.53 32.03 10.89
CA ILE A 492 -12.46 31.77 11.86
C ILE A 492 -11.41 32.89 11.82
N SER A 493 -10.96 33.27 10.63
CA SER A 493 -9.97 34.32 10.41
C SER A 493 -10.35 35.19 9.23
N THR A 494 -10.28 36.51 9.39
CA THR A 494 -10.52 37.46 8.30
C THR A 494 -9.49 37.33 7.20
N SER A 495 -8.27 36.89 7.54
CA SER A 495 -7.17 36.70 6.60
C SER A 495 -7.42 35.51 5.66
N LEU A 496 -8.36 34.61 5.99
CA LEU A 496 -8.79 33.49 5.13
C LEU A 496 -9.94 33.84 4.17
N ARG A 497 -10.51 35.04 4.24
CA ARG A 497 -11.58 35.49 3.32
C ARG A 497 -11.24 35.36 1.83
N PRO A 498 -10.00 35.62 1.36
CA PRO A 498 -9.67 35.50 -0.06
C PRO A 498 -9.95 34.12 -0.67
N LEU A 499 -9.84 33.03 0.12
CA LEU A 499 -10.19 31.68 -0.35
C LEU A 499 -11.69 31.57 -0.64
N ASN A 500 -12.53 32.10 0.25
CA ASN A 500 -13.97 32.12 0.08
C ASN A 500 -14.40 33.03 -1.08
N GLU A 501 -13.79 34.21 -1.19
CA GLU A 501 -14.04 35.16 -2.28
C GLU A 501 -13.67 34.54 -3.64
N GLY A 502 -12.50 33.93 -3.77
CA GLY A 502 -12.09 33.22 -4.99
C GLY A 502 -13.03 32.08 -5.35
N CYS A 503 -13.51 31.31 -4.36
CA CYS A 503 -14.49 30.25 -4.56
C CYS A 503 -15.83 30.80 -5.10
N LEU A 504 -16.35 31.87 -4.50
CA LEU A 504 -17.60 32.52 -4.91
C LEU A 504 -17.48 33.18 -6.28
N ASP A 505 -16.32 33.77 -6.59
CA ASP A 505 -16.03 34.38 -7.89
C ASP A 505 -16.05 33.33 -9.01
N ASN A 506 -15.37 32.20 -8.81
CA ASN A 506 -15.40 31.10 -9.77
C ASN A 506 -16.78 30.46 -9.89
N ARG A 507 -17.56 30.39 -8.80
CA ARG A 507 -18.97 29.96 -8.85
C ARG A 507 -19.78 30.82 -9.83
N ARG A 508 -19.60 32.15 -9.79
CA ARG A 508 -20.30 33.07 -10.70
C ARG A 508 -19.92 32.81 -12.16
N HIS A 509 -18.63 32.63 -12.44
CA HIS A 509 -18.18 32.31 -13.80
C HIS A 509 -18.76 30.99 -14.32
N TRP A 510 -18.83 29.94 -13.50
CA TRP A 510 -19.46 28.68 -13.88
C TRP A 510 -20.97 28.81 -14.07
N GLU A 511 -21.66 29.59 -13.24
CA GLU A 511 -23.09 29.87 -13.37
C GLU A 511 -23.41 30.61 -14.67
N GLU A 512 -22.60 31.59 -15.05
CA GLU A 512 -22.70 32.31 -16.32
C GLU A 512 -22.58 31.35 -17.50
N LEU A 513 -21.58 30.46 -17.48
CA LEU A 513 -21.40 29.44 -18.51
C LEU A 513 -22.56 28.44 -18.57
N ALA A 514 -23.07 28.02 -17.40
CA ALA A 514 -24.22 27.11 -17.32
C ALA A 514 -25.49 27.76 -17.90
N THR A 515 -25.72 29.03 -17.60
CA THR A 515 -26.86 29.81 -18.10
C THR A 515 -26.80 29.99 -19.62
N VAL A 516 -25.63 30.34 -20.16
CA VAL A 516 -25.42 30.46 -21.61
C VAL A 516 -25.66 29.13 -22.32
N HIS A 517 -25.17 28.02 -21.74
CA HIS A 517 -25.41 26.70 -22.29
C HIS A 517 -26.91 26.33 -22.31
N GLN A 518 -27.63 26.57 -21.21
CA GLN A 518 -29.08 26.34 -21.14
C GLN A 518 -29.87 27.18 -22.15
N ALA A 519 -29.52 28.46 -22.30
CA ALA A 519 -30.15 29.35 -23.28
C ALA A 519 -29.91 28.87 -24.72
N THR A 520 -28.70 28.39 -25.02
CA THR A 520 -28.35 27.84 -26.34
C THR A 520 -29.14 26.56 -26.64
N MET A 521 -29.27 25.65 -25.66
CA MET A 521 -30.06 24.42 -25.79
C MET A 521 -31.57 24.69 -25.93
N ALA A 522 -32.09 25.71 -25.24
CA ALA A 522 -33.49 26.12 -25.39
C ALA A 522 -33.75 26.69 -26.80
N ALA A 523 -32.83 27.50 -27.34
CA ALA A 523 -32.95 28.06 -28.68
C ALA A 523 -32.94 26.97 -29.78
N THR A 524 -32.02 26.00 -29.72
CA THR A 524 -31.96 24.89 -30.69
C THR A 524 -33.16 23.94 -30.60
N SER A 525 -33.75 23.77 -29.41
CA SER A 525 -34.99 23.00 -29.24
C SER A 525 -36.23 23.69 -29.82
N ASN A 526 -36.25 25.03 -29.84
CA ASN A 526 -37.35 25.79 -30.44
C ASN A 526 -37.24 25.84 -31.97
N ASP A 527 -36.03 25.92 -32.53
CA ASP A 527 -35.81 25.88 -33.98
C ASP A 527 -36.14 24.49 -34.57
N SER A 528 -35.78 23.40 -33.87
CA SER A 528 -36.12 22.03 -34.33
C SER A 528 -37.63 21.72 -34.27
N ASN A 529 -38.37 22.35 -33.35
CA ASN A 529 -39.84 22.28 -33.33
C ASN A 529 -40.50 23.20 -34.37
N ALA A 530 -39.81 24.22 -34.87
CA ALA A 530 -40.30 25.12 -35.92
C ALA A 530 -40.06 24.57 -37.34
N GLU A 531 -38.99 23.80 -37.56
CA GLU A 531 -38.72 23.12 -38.85
C GLU A 531 -39.52 21.82 -39.03
N GLY A 532 -40.08 21.27 -37.95
CA GLY A 532 -40.93 20.07 -37.98
C GLY A 532 -42.44 20.32 -38.07
N ALA A 533 -42.86 21.59 -38.19
CA ALA A 533 -44.27 22.01 -38.22
C ALA A 533 -44.74 22.43 -39.63
#